data_AF-V7EDR7-F1
#
_entry.id   AF-V7EDR7-F1
#
_cell.length_a   1.000
_cell.length_b   1.000
_cell.length_c   1.000
_cell.angle_alpha   90.00
_cell.angle_beta   90.00
_cell.angle_gamma   90.00
#
_symmetry.space_group_name_H-M   'P 1'
#
loop_
_entity.id
_entity.type
_entity.pdbx_description
1 polymer ?
#
loop_
_entity_poly.entity_id
_entity_poly.type
_entity_poly.pdbx_seq_one_letter_code
_entity_poly.pdbx_strand_id
1 'polypeptide(L)' 'MQIGIFSVEANANRAVDTLKKAGVTASARKETTQGKTWWSVTATGPAPRDALLAKVKGLGFTDAYLIR' A
#
# COMPACT_ATOMS: atom_id res chain seq x y z
N MET A 1 7.00 1.99 -1.74
CA MET A 1 6.60 2.32 -0.35
C MET A 1 5.64 1.25 0.14
N GLN A 2 5.81 0.74 1.35
CA GLN A 2 4.87 -0.20 1.95
C GLN A 2 3.69 0.59 2.54
N ILE A 3 2.48 0.10 2.30
CA ILE A 3 1.24 0.69 2.82
C ILE A 3 0.66 -0.16 3.95
N GLY A 4 0.63 -1.47 3.76
CA GLY A 4 0.09 -2.40 4.75
C GLY A 4 0.11 -3.84 4.26
N ILE A 5 -0.14 -4.77 5.17
CA ILE A 5 -0.26 -6.20 4.90
C ILE A 5 -1.65 -6.64 5.36
N PHE A 6 -2.37 -7.34 4.49
CA PHE A 6 -3.75 -7.76 4.73
C PHE A 6 -3.86 -9.27 4.69
N SER A 7 -4.65 -9.86 5.57
CA SER A 7 -5.01 -11.29 5.53
C SER A 7 -6.22 -11.59 4.63
N VAL A 8 -6.87 -10.55 4.11
CA VAL A 8 -8.07 -10.64 3.26
C VAL A 8 -7.86 -9.82 2.00
N GLU A 9 -7.93 -10.47 0.84
CA GLU A 9 -7.74 -9.85 -0.48
C GLU A 9 -8.61 -8.62 -0.70
N ALA A 10 -9.90 -8.71 -0.34
CA ALA A 10 -10.83 -7.60 -0.50
C ALA A 10 -10.39 -6.34 0.26
N ASN A 11 -9.73 -6.49 1.43
CA ASN A 11 -9.22 -5.34 2.17
C ASN A 11 -8.00 -4.72 1.47
N ALA A 12 -7.11 -5.56 0.92
CA ALA A 12 -5.98 -5.09 0.12
C ALA A 12 -6.44 -4.34 -1.14
N ASN A 13 -7.44 -4.87 -1.83
CA ASN A 13 -8.00 -4.24 -3.04
C ASN A 13 -8.65 -2.89 -2.72
N ARG A 14 -9.40 -2.77 -1.61
CA ARG A 14 -9.94 -1.46 -1.17
C ARG A 14 -8.84 -0.45 -0.87
N ALA A 15 -7.73 -0.87 -0.26
CA ALA A 15 -6.60 0.02 -0.03
C ALA A 15 -5.97 0.50 -1.35
N VAL A 16 -5.76 -0.41 -2.30
CA VAL A 16 -5.27 -0.09 -3.66
C VAL A 16 -6.20 0.91 -4.35
N ASP A 17 -7.52 0.69 -4.31
CA ASP A 17 -8.50 1.56 -4.95
C ASP A 17 -8.53 2.95 -4.31
N THR A 18 -8.39 3.04 -2.99
CA THR A 18 -8.31 4.30 -2.26
C THR A 18 -7.08 5.11 -2.69
N LEU A 19 -5.92 4.46 -2.79
CA LEU A 19 -4.69 5.09 -3.27
C LEU A 19 -4.81 5.54 -4.73
N LYS A 20 -5.35 4.70 -5.61
CA LYS A 20 -5.57 5.02 -7.02
C LYS A 20 -6.51 6.22 -7.21
N LYS A 21 -7.61 6.28 -6.45
CA LYS A 21 -8.54 7.43 -6.45
C LYS A 21 -7.86 8.73 -6.02
N ALA A 22 -6.86 8.64 -5.15
CA ALA A 22 -6.03 9.78 -4.76
C ALA A 22 -4.90 10.08 -5.77
N GLY A 23 -4.84 9.41 -6.92
CA GLY A 23 -3.77 9.58 -7.92
C GLY A 23 -2.43 8.98 -7.50
N VAL A 24 -2.43 7.98 -6.62
CA VAL A 24 -1.24 7.23 -6.22
C VAL A 24 -1.27 5.85 -6.88
N THR A 25 -0.22 5.50 -7.62
CA THR A 25 -0.10 4.17 -8.20
C THR A 25 0.14 3.17 -7.09
N ALA A 26 -0.72 2.16 -6.97
CA ALA A 26 -0.62 1.13 -5.95
C ALA A 26 -0.98 -0.25 -6.50
N SER A 27 -0.41 -1.28 -5.89
CA SER A 27 -0.68 -2.68 -6.20
C SER A 27 -0.68 -3.54 -4.94
N ALA A 28 -1.49 -4.59 -4.98
CA ALA A 28 -1.49 -5.66 -3.98
C ALA A 28 -0.74 -6.86 -4.56
N ARG A 29 0.24 -7.38 -3.83
CA ARG A 29 0.96 -8.62 -4.15
C ARG A 29 0.52 -9.71 -3.19
N LYS A 30 0.04 -10.83 -3.74
CA LYS A 30 -0.21 -12.05 -2.96
C LYS A 30 1.13 -12.68 -2.57
N GLU A 31 1.25 -13.03 -1.31
CA GLU A 31 2.39 -13.72 -0.73
C GLU A 31 1.90 -14.90 0.12
N THR A 32 2.67 -15.98 0.14
CA THR A 32 2.39 -17.14 0.98
C THR A 32 3.66 -17.49 1.74
N THR A 33 3.59 -17.60 3.06
CA THR A 33 4.71 -18.02 3.89
C THR A 33 4.18 -18.75 5.12
N GLN A 34 4.87 -19.83 5.51
CA GLN A 34 4.47 -20.71 6.60
C GLN A 34 3.00 -21.19 6.47
N GLY A 35 2.56 -21.48 5.23
CA GLY A 35 1.21 -21.97 4.94
C GLY A 35 0.09 -20.92 5.07
N LYS A 36 0.41 -19.66 5.35
CA LYS A 36 -0.56 -18.55 5.40
C LYS A 36 -0.40 -17.65 4.19
N THR A 37 -1.53 -17.19 3.65
CA THR A 37 -1.56 -16.22 2.55
C THR A 37 -1.86 -14.83 3.09
N TRP A 38 -1.16 -13.83 2.56
CA TRP A 38 -1.43 -12.42 2.80
C TRP A 38 -1.21 -11.61 1.52
N TRP A 39 -1.67 -10.35 1.56
CA TRP A 39 -1.56 -9.40 0.48
C TRP A 39 -0.77 -8.18 0.96
N SER A 40 0.40 -7.98 0.39
CA SER A 40 1.23 -6.80 0.62
C SER A 40 0.81 -5.69 -0.34
N VAL A 41 0.35 -4.56 0.20
CA VAL A 41 0.01 -3.37 -0.61
C VAL A 41 1.19 -2.43 -0.64
N THR A 42 1.65 -2.12 -1.84
CA THR A 42 2.74 -1.17 -2.08
C THR A 42 2.29 -0.04 -3.00
N ALA A 43 2.86 1.13 -2.80
CA ALA A 43 2.64 2.29 -3.64
C ALA A 43 3.95 2.82 -4.25
N THR A 44 3.82 3.37 -5.45
CA THR A 44 4.84 4.08 -6.21
C THR A 44 4.25 5.34 -6.82
N GLY A 45 5.08 6.31 -7.15
CA GLY A 45 4.63 7.55 -7.78
C GLY A 45 5.80 8.40 -8.26
N PRO A 46 5.56 9.36 -9.17
CA PRO A 46 6.60 10.24 -9.71
C PRO A 46 7.07 11.30 -8.70
N ALA A 47 6.28 11.54 -7.66
CA ALA A 47 6.63 12.50 -6.61
C ALA A 47 7.86 12.03 -5.81
N PRO A 48 8.65 12.97 -5.24
CA PRO A 48 9.66 12.63 -4.26
C PRO A 48 9.10 11.72 -3.16
N ARG A 49 9.91 10.76 -2.70
CA ARG A 49 9.48 9.70 -1.76
C ARG A 49 8.84 10.27 -0.48
N ASP A 50 9.37 11.37 0.05
CA ASP A 50 8.86 12.01 1.27
C ASP A 50 7.51 12.70 1.06
N ALA A 51 7.32 13.38 -0.08
CA ALA A 51 6.06 14.00 -0.44
C ALA A 51 4.96 12.94 -0.66
N LEU A 52 5.33 11.83 -1.31
CA LEU A 52 4.43 10.70 -1.49
C LEU A 52 4.05 10.05 -0.15
N LEU A 53 5.01 9.89 0.77
CA LEU A 53 4.77 9.39 2.12
C LEU A 53 3.82 10.28 2.90
N ALA A 54 4.04 11.60 2.89
CA ALA A 54 3.18 12.57 3.56
C ALA A 54 1.74 12.51 3.01
N LYS A 55 1.59 12.47 1.69
CA LYS A 55 0.29 12.30 1.02
C LYS A 55 -0.41 11.03 1.47
N VAL A 56 0.29 9.89 1.45
CA VAL A 56 -0.28 8.59 1.84
C VAL A 56 -0.68 8.55 3.31
N LYS A 57 0.12 9.13 4.20
CA LYS A 57 -0.26 9.26 5.62
C LYS A 57 -1.50 10.15 5.80
N GLY A 58 -1.61 11.23 5.02
CA GLY A 58 -2.80 12.09 4.98
C GLY A 58 -4.07 11.40 4.49
N LEU A 59 -3.95 10.27 3.76
CA LEU A 59 -5.09 9.43 3.35
C LEU A 59 -5.51 8.41 4.43
N GLY A 60 -4.89 8.44 5.62
CA GLY A 60 -5.19 7.54 6.74
C GLY A 60 -4.29 6.29 6.81
N PHE A 61 -3.34 6.12 5.89
CA PHE A 61 -2.34 5.04 5.96
C PHE A 61 -1.15 5.47 6.84
N THR A 62 -1.38 5.66 8.13
CA THR A 62 -0.41 6.24 9.09
C THR A 62 0.85 5.38 9.26
N ASP A 63 0.70 4.07 9.13
CA ASP A 63 1.80 3.09 9.25
C ASP A 63 2.59 2.90 7.96
N ALA A 64 2.28 3.65 6.90
CA ALA A 64 3.05 3.58 5.66
C ALA A 64 4.51 3.96 5.89
N TYR A 65 5.43 3.22 5.25
CA TYR A 65 6.86 3.42 5.38
C TYR A 65 7.63 3.16 4.08
N LEU A 66 8.77 3.83 3.94
CA LEU A 66 9.64 3.67 2.79
C LEU A 66 10.34 2.31 2.85
N ILE A 67 10.22 1.55 1.77
CA ILE A 67 10.98 0.32 1.54
C ILE A 67 12.21 0.66 0.70
N ARG A 68 13.31 -0.04 0.96
CA ARG A 68 14.56 0.10 0.18
C ARG A 68 14.39 -0.49 -1.21
#